data_AF-A0A970V617-F1
#
_entry.id   AF-A0A970V617-F1
#
_cell.length_a   1.000
_cell.length_b   1.000
_cell.length_c   1.000
_cell.angle_alpha   90.00
_cell.angle_beta   90.00
_cell.angle_gamma   90.00
#
_symmetry.space_group_name_H-M   'P 1'
#
loop_
_entity.id
_entity.type
_entity.pdbx_description
1 polymer ?
#
loop_
_entity_poly.entity_id
_entity_poly.type
_entity_poly.pdbx_seq_one_letter_code
_entity_poly.pdbx_strand_id
1 'polypeptide(L)'
;MVKTKFKKVAAIGMCCALTISGSVFAMSNDKPVYQAVPIMAVETDYQELLELQSKIDQYVFVDHVQDIAQAGFKVTNTGPIGDYVEVGILPYSEKNANFLYELFGTEKLKVVEGVQAYPLPMPEIIPIMEKLKIGIQVNGEALQLDVEPIIENDRTLVPLRGVMEKLGAKVDWDEQQRLVEITTDELTIQLVVDEDTAKVIKKIDETSELRVETIKLDVPTRIVDSRIFIPGRFVAETLGAQVNWDESLRIVYIDSQTTPQTDIITYENKQYGFIFSLPESWQGYQIVMDKWEGKAIDENAKIVESGPLLMIRHPEWTAENVRQDIPIMIFTLGQWNAVQNHEFAVSAAPIGPSELGRNNQYVFALPARYNFAFPTGYEEVEDILNSDPLQPKNL
;
A
#
# COMPACT_ATOMS: atom_id res chain seq x y z
N MET A 1 -52.41 5.86 55.86
CA MET A 1 -51.04 5.42 56.20
C MET A 1 -50.45 4.67 55.02
N VAL A 2 -49.42 5.28 54.45
CA VAL A 2 -48.39 4.77 53.53
C VAL A 2 -48.13 3.26 53.61
N LYS A 3 -48.04 2.60 52.44
CA LYS A 3 -46.91 1.72 52.07
C LYS A 3 -46.94 1.35 50.59
N THR A 4 -46.24 2.16 49.80
CA THR A 4 -45.51 1.77 48.59
C THR A 4 -44.43 0.75 48.93
N LYS A 5 -44.17 -0.23 48.04
CA LYS A 5 -42.85 -0.81 47.70
C LYS A 5 -43.04 -1.85 46.59
N PHE A 6 -42.78 -1.47 45.34
CA PHE A 6 -41.54 -1.72 44.59
C PHE A 6 -41.33 -3.18 44.20
N LYS A 7 -41.58 -3.45 42.91
CA LYS A 7 -41.15 -4.65 42.18
C LYS A 7 -39.62 -4.69 42.16
N LYS A 8 -39.03 -5.80 42.59
CA LYS A 8 -37.63 -6.14 42.29
C LYS A 8 -37.65 -7.34 41.34
N VAL A 9 -37.39 -7.07 40.06
CA VAL A 9 -36.91 -8.08 39.12
C VAL A 9 -35.40 -8.11 39.30
N ALA A 10 -34.89 -9.22 39.83
CA ALA A 10 -33.46 -9.50 39.85
C ALA A 10 -33.11 -10.10 38.48
N ALA A 11 -32.48 -9.30 37.62
CA ALA A 11 -31.78 -9.82 36.47
C ALA A 11 -30.47 -10.44 36.97
N ILE A 12 -30.36 -11.76 36.80
CA ILE A 12 -29.12 -12.51 36.98
C ILE A 12 -28.26 -12.18 35.75
N GLY A 13 -27.41 -11.17 35.87
CA GLY A 13 -26.30 -10.94 34.95
C GLY A 13 -25.17 -11.89 35.32
N MET A 14 -25.05 -12.97 34.57
CA MET A 14 -23.90 -13.87 34.61
C MET A 14 -22.72 -13.13 33.97
N CYS A 15 -21.66 -12.87 34.74
CA CYS A 15 -20.37 -12.39 34.23
C CYS A 15 -19.80 -13.42 33.25
N CYS A 16 -19.88 -13.14 31.95
CA CYS A 16 -18.93 -13.65 30.98
C CYS A 16 -17.93 -12.52 30.73
N ALA A 17 -16.77 -12.61 31.38
CA ALA A 17 -15.61 -11.82 31.00
C ALA A 17 -15.17 -12.29 29.61
N LEU A 18 -15.51 -11.52 28.57
CA LEU A 18 -14.86 -11.60 27.28
C LEU A 18 -13.65 -10.69 27.35
N THR A 19 -12.47 -11.29 27.55
CA THR A 19 -11.20 -10.65 27.30
C THR A 19 -11.08 -10.43 25.80
N ILE A 20 -11.30 -9.20 25.34
CA ILE A 20 -10.97 -8.79 23.99
C ILE A 20 -9.56 -8.22 24.05
N SER A 21 -8.58 -9.01 23.63
CA SER A 21 -7.25 -8.53 23.29
C SER A 21 -7.38 -7.62 22.07
N GLY A 22 -7.12 -6.33 22.24
CA GLY A 22 -7.15 -5.36 21.15
C GLY A 22 -5.97 -5.60 20.20
N SER A 23 -6.28 -5.98 18.96
CA SER A 23 -5.33 -5.95 17.85
C SER A 23 -5.24 -4.53 17.31
N VAL A 24 -4.03 -3.98 17.25
CA VAL A 24 -3.70 -2.74 16.54
C VAL A 24 -3.98 -2.97 15.05
N PHE A 25 -4.66 -2.07 14.34
CA PHE A 25 -4.75 -2.11 12.88
C PHE A 25 -3.90 -0.99 12.29
N ALA A 26 -3.07 -1.31 11.30
CA ALA A 26 -2.52 -0.36 10.35
C ALA A 26 -3.33 -0.53 9.05
N MET A 27 -3.96 0.55 8.57
CA MET A 27 -4.65 0.57 7.28
C MET A 27 -3.61 0.56 6.15
N SER A 28 -3.70 -0.43 5.25
CA SER A 28 -3.13 -0.33 3.90
C SER A 28 -4.24 0.03 2.93
N ASN A 29 -3.88 0.74 1.86
CA ASN A 29 -4.77 1.05 0.74
C ASN A 29 -5.27 -0.23 0.07
N ASP A 30 -6.59 -0.39 -0.06
CA ASP A 30 -7.21 -0.95 -1.26
C ASP A 30 -8.71 -0.58 -1.34
N LYS A 31 -9.20 -0.49 -2.58
CA LYS A 31 -10.50 0.04 -3.04
C LYS A 31 -11.75 -0.50 -2.30
N PRO A 32 -12.90 0.23 -2.33
CA PRO A 32 -14.11 -0.18 -1.63
C PRO A 32 -14.79 -1.37 -2.32
N VAL A 33 -14.82 -2.51 -1.64
CA VAL A 33 -15.80 -3.56 -1.92
C VAL A 33 -17.10 -3.20 -1.18
N TYR A 34 -18.13 -2.79 -1.92
CA TYR A 34 -19.50 -2.75 -1.38
C TYR A 34 -19.98 -4.19 -1.15
N GLN A 35 -19.58 -4.79 -0.02
CA GLN A 35 -20.38 -5.81 0.63
C GLN A 35 -21.29 -5.09 1.61
N ALA A 36 -22.60 -5.21 1.42
CA ALA A 36 -23.59 -4.78 2.39
C ALA A 36 -23.44 -5.63 3.66
N VAL A 37 -22.56 -5.19 4.57
CA VAL A 37 -22.52 -5.64 5.96
C VAL A 37 -23.62 -4.86 6.69
N PRO A 38 -24.48 -5.53 7.47
CA PRO A 38 -25.58 -4.87 8.16
C PRO A 38 -25.05 -3.73 9.02
N ILE A 39 -25.74 -2.60 9.00
CA ILE A 39 -25.48 -1.41 9.82
C ILE A 39 -25.49 -1.84 11.30
N MET A 40 -24.33 -2.21 11.83
CA MET A 40 -24.07 -2.20 13.26
C MET A 40 -23.49 -0.83 13.58
N ALA A 41 -24.13 -0.14 14.51
CA ALA A 41 -23.80 1.22 14.93
C ALA A 41 -22.29 1.34 15.19
N VAL A 42 -21.63 2.23 14.44
CA VAL A 42 -20.34 2.78 14.87
C VAL A 42 -20.60 3.39 16.24
N GLU A 43 -20.04 2.79 17.28
CA GLU A 43 -20.15 3.33 18.64
C GLU A 43 -19.59 4.76 18.62
N THR A 44 -20.41 5.69 19.10
CA THR A 44 -20.12 7.14 19.21
C THR A 44 -18.77 7.45 19.87
N ASP A 45 -18.22 6.50 20.60
CA ASP A 45 -16.98 6.62 21.38
C ASP A 45 -15.71 6.72 20.51
N TYR A 46 -15.65 6.04 19.36
CA TYR A 46 -14.44 6.06 18.52
C TYR A 46 -14.22 7.40 17.80
N GLN A 47 -15.32 8.07 17.41
CA GLN A 47 -15.24 9.42 16.81
C GLN A 47 -14.77 10.46 17.84
N GLU A 48 -15.22 10.35 19.09
CA GLU A 48 -14.76 11.22 20.18
C GLU A 48 -13.25 11.08 20.44
N LEU A 49 -12.69 9.87 20.31
CA LEU A 49 -11.25 9.64 20.43
C LEU A 49 -10.45 10.24 19.27
N LEU A 50 -10.97 10.18 18.04
CA LEU A 50 -10.33 10.81 16.89
C LEU A 50 -10.33 12.34 17.00
N GLU A 51 -11.43 12.93 17.48
CA GLU A 51 -11.50 14.37 17.75
C GLU A 51 -10.54 14.79 18.87
N LEU A 52 -10.46 14.01 19.95
CA LEU A 52 -9.53 14.26 21.05
C LEU A 52 -8.06 14.14 20.58
N GLN A 53 -7.73 13.10 19.81
CA GLN A 53 -6.40 12.95 19.22
C GLN A 53 -6.06 14.14 18.32
N SER A 54 -6.95 14.55 17.42
CA SER A 54 -6.72 15.69 16.53
C SER A 54 -6.47 16.99 17.30
N LYS A 55 -7.19 17.19 18.41
CA LYS A 55 -6.96 18.33 19.32
C LYS A 55 -5.60 18.26 20.01
N ILE A 56 -5.19 17.07 20.46
CA ILE A 56 -3.87 16.86 21.06
C ILE A 56 -2.78 17.12 20.02
N ASP A 57 -2.90 16.58 18.81
CA ASP A 57 -1.93 16.72 17.72
C ASP A 57 -1.70 18.19 17.36
N GLN A 58 -2.79 18.94 17.16
CA GLN A 58 -2.73 20.35 16.87
C GLN A 58 -1.97 21.11 17.96
N TYR A 59 -2.23 20.79 19.23
CA TYR A 59 -1.54 21.44 20.34
C TYR A 59 -0.06 21.06 20.42
N VAL A 60 0.26 19.75 20.40
CA VAL A 60 1.60 19.26 20.75
C VAL A 60 2.59 19.27 19.59
N PHE A 61 2.11 19.22 18.34
CA PHE A 61 2.95 19.21 17.14
C PHE A 61 2.89 20.48 16.31
N VAL A 62 1.92 21.38 16.56
CA VAL A 62 1.76 22.61 15.77
C VAL A 62 1.84 23.85 16.67
N ASP A 63 0.88 24.01 17.59
CA ASP A 63 0.68 25.30 18.26
C ASP A 63 1.68 25.56 19.40
N HIS A 64 2.10 24.53 20.13
CA HIS A 64 2.83 24.66 21.40
C HIS A 64 4.14 23.85 21.48
N VAL A 65 4.74 23.53 20.33
CA VAL A 65 5.98 22.75 20.24
C VAL A 65 7.11 23.36 21.11
N GLN A 66 7.25 24.68 21.07
CA GLN A 66 8.28 25.40 21.83
C GLN A 66 7.99 25.42 23.34
N ASP A 67 6.72 25.50 23.73
CA ASP A 67 6.32 25.50 25.14
C ASP A 67 6.56 24.13 25.78
N ILE A 68 6.30 23.05 25.04
CA ILE A 68 6.57 21.68 25.45
C ILE A 68 8.08 21.44 25.61
N ALA A 69 8.88 21.92 24.65
CA ALA A 69 10.34 21.86 24.75
C ALA A 69 10.87 22.63 25.98
N GLN A 70 10.31 23.82 26.27
CA GLN A 70 10.63 24.59 27.48
C GLN A 70 10.19 23.91 28.77
N ALA A 71 9.08 23.16 28.75
CA ALA A 71 8.63 22.34 29.87
C ALA A 71 9.58 21.15 30.16
N GLY A 72 10.48 20.84 29.22
CA GLY A 72 11.59 19.89 29.41
C GLY A 72 11.31 18.49 28.89
N PHE A 73 10.38 18.33 27.95
CA PHE A 73 10.11 17.06 27.27
C PHE A 73 9.68 17.28 25.82
N LYS A 74 9.56 16.19 25.07
CA LYS A 74 8.99 16.17 23.73
C LYS A 74 7.91 15.10 23.65
N VAL A 75 6.93 15.30 22.79
CA VAL A 75 5.96 14.27 22.40
C VAL A 75 6.53 13.49 21.23
N THR A 76 6.46 12.16 21.28
CA THR A 76 6.99 11.26 20.25
C THR A 76 5.92 10.70 19.32
N ASN A 77 4.71 10.49 19.85
CA ASN A 77 3.58 9.91 19.13
C ASN A 77 2.27 10.17 19.88
N THR A 78 1.17 10.09 19.16
CA THR A 78 -0.22 10.16 19.63
C THR A 78 -1.02 9.09 18.90
N GLY A 79 -2.04 8.52 19.53
CA GLY A 79 -2.86 7.48 18.87
C GLY A 79 -4.03 6.99 19.71
N PRO A 80 -5.22 6.72 19.14
CA PRO A 80 -6.31 6.10 19.87
C PRO A 80 -5.96 4.62 20.13
N ILE A 81 -5.97 4.22 21.39
CA ILE A 81 -5.72 2.85 21.86
C ILE A 81 -6.89 2.43 22.75
N GLY A 82 -7.73 1.53 22.23
CA GLY A 82 -8.94 1.09 22.95
C GLY A 82 -9.91 2.26 23.15
N ASP A 83 -10.12 2.64 24.40
CA ASP A 83 -11.05 3.68 24.86
C ASP A 83 -10.36 5.01 25.27
N TYR A 84 -9.07 5.18 24.95
CA TYR A 84 -8.31 6.40 25.25
C TYR A 84 -7.35 6.79 24.11
N VAL A 85 -6.82 8.00 24.14
CA VAL A 85 -5.69 8.45 23.32
C VAL A 85 -4.40 8.26 24.12
N GLU A 86 -3.46 7.51 23.56
CA GLU A 86 -2.11 7.36 24.10
C GLU A 86 -1.20 8.48 23.58
N VAL A 87 -0.36 9.05 24.45
CA VAL A 87 0.65 10.05 24.09
C VAL A 87 2.01 9.65 24.64
N GLY A 88 2.97 9.37 23.75
CA GLY A 88 4.34 9.05 24.13
C GLY A 88 5.16 10.31 24.38
N ILE A 89 5.91 10.35 25.49
CA ILE A 89 6.77 11.49 25.84
C ILE A 89 8.21 11.08 26.20
N LEU A 90 9.17 11.97 25.92
CA LEU A 90 10.58 11.78 26.27
C LEU A 90 11.23 13.06 26.87
N PRO A 91 11.94 12.98 28.01
CA PRO A 91 11.91 11.85 28.94
C PRO A 91 10.52 11.75 29.60
N TYR A 92 10.10 10.52 29.90
CA TYR A 92 8.91 10.33 30.72
C TYR A 92 9.18 10.80 32.16
N SER A 93 8.25 11.60 32.70
CA SER A 93 8.17 11.88 34.12
C SER A 93 6.74 12.20 34.49
N GLU A 94 6.34 11.95 35.74
CA GLU A 94 4.99 12.30 36.22
C GLU A 94 4.71 13.79 36.05
N LYS A 95 5.72 14.65 36.22
CA LYS A 95 5.60 16.10 35.99
C LYS A 95 5.18 16.41 34.54
N ASN A 96 5.80 15.74 33.57
CA ASN A 96 5.54 15.97 32.14
C ASN A 96 4.22 15.34 31.70
N ALA A 97 3.86 14.18 32.25
CA ALA A 97 2.55 13.57 32.04
C ALA A 97 1.44 14.45 32.60
N ASN A 98 1.61 14.98 33.82
CA ASN A 98 0.65 15.88 34.45
C ASN A 98 0.42 17.17 33.66
N PHE A 99 1.46 17.70 32.99
CA PHE A 99 1.29 18.84 32.08
C PHE A 99 0.23 18.56 31.00
N LEU A 100 0.24 17.36 30.40
CA LEU A 100 -0.74 16.99 29.38
C LEU A 100 -2.11 16.66 30.00
N TYR A 101 -2.14 16.02 31.17
CA TYR A 101 -3.39 15.73 31.88
C TYR A 101 -4.13 17.00 32.34
N GLU A 102 -3.42 18.06 32.73
CA GLU A 102 -4.03 19.34 33.09
C GLU A 102 -4.70 20.02 31.88
N LEU A 103 -4.20 19.77 30.66
CA LEU A 103 -4.70 20.37 29.43
C LEU A 103 -5.87 19.59 28.81
N PHE A 104 -5.77 18.26 28.80
CA PHE A 104 -6.68 17.40 28.06
C PHE A 104 -7.53 16.49 28.94
N GLY A 105 -7.32 16.52 30.27
CA GLY A 105 -7.97 15.63 31.22
C GLY A 105 -7.32 14.24 31.27
N THR A 106 -7.80 13.41 32.19
CA THR A 106 -7.29 12.04 32.41
C THR A 106 -8.25 10.95 31.96
N GLU A 107 -9.49 11.31 31.59
CA GLU A 107 -10.57 10.33 31.35
C GLU A 107 -10.32 9.49 30.10
N LYS A 108 -9.89 10.12 29.00
CA LYS A 108 -9.61 9.49 27.71
C LYS A 108 -8.19 9.74 27.22
N LEU A 109 -7.25 10.02 28.14
CA LEU A 109 -5.85 10.29 27.82
C LEU A 109 -4.96 9.41 28.70
N LYS A 110 -3.96 8.79 28.10
CA LYS A 110 -2.90 8.07 28.80
C LYS A 110 -1.54 8.51 28.26
N VAL A 111 -0.69 9.00 29.14
CA VAL A 111 0.68 9.40 28.78
C VAL A 111 1.62 8.26 29.14
N VAL A 112 2.50 7.89 28.20
CA VAL A 112 3.44 6.77 28.32
C VAL A 112 4.87 7.22 27.98
N GLU A 113 5.85 6.36 28.29
CA GLU A 113 7.22 6.58 27.86
C GLU A 113 7.33 6.44 26.34
N GLY A 114 7.79 7.50 25.69
CA GLY A 114 7.91 7.59 24.24
C GLY A 114 9.12 6.83 23.72
N VAL A 115 9.04 6.37 22.47
CA VAL A 115 10.19 5.80 21.75
C VAL A 115 10.78 6.89 20.85
N GLN A 116 12.10 7.03 20.82
CA GLN A 116 12.76 8.07 20.04
C GLN A 116 12.66 7.75 18.54
N ALA A 117 11.65 8.30 17.86
CA ALA A 117 11.62 8.36 16.41
C ALA A 117 12.69 9.38 15.96
N TYR A 118 13.61 8.96 15.09
CA TYR A 118 14.48 9.89 14.38
C TYR A 118 13.63 10.55 13.29
N PRO A 119 13.43 11.87 13.31
CA PRO A 119 12.84 12.55 12.17
C PRO A 119 13.85 12.42 11.02
N LEU A 120 13.47 11.71 9.96
CA LEU A 120 14.10 11.98 8.66
C LEU A 120 13.83 13.46 8.36
N PRO A 121 14.83 14.22 7.85
CA PRO A 121 14.61 15.61 7.49
C PRO A 121 13.51 15.67 6.44
N MET A 122 12.32 16.07 6.87
CA MET A 122 11.23 16.41 5.98
C MET A 122 11.68 17.67 5.24
N PRO A 123 11.77 17.67 3.89
CA PRO A 123 12.09 18.90 3.17
C PRO A 123 11.06 19.96 3.57
N GLU A 124 11.56 21.17 3.86
CA GLU A 124 10.80 22.28 4.42
C GLU A 124 9.40 22.40 3.79
N ILE A 125 8.39 22.49 4.65
CA ILE A 125 7.01 22.78 4.27
C ILE A 125 6.97 24.20 3.71
N ILE A 126 7.29 24.34 2.43
CA ILE A 126 6.79 25.42 1.58
C ILE A 126 5.26 25.33 1.64
N PRO A 127 4.47 26.42 1.57
CA PRO A 127 3.02 26.37 1.82
C PRO A 127 2.29 25.61 0.70
N ILE A 128 2.20 24.27 0.76
CA ILE A 128 1.53 23.42 -0.25
C ILE A 128 0.02 23.28 0.03
N MET A 129 -0.59 24.23 0.75
CA MET A 129 -2.05 24.40 0.75
C MET A 129 -2.52 25.17 -0.50
N GLU A 130 -1.61 25.48 -1.43
CA GLU A 130 -1.96 25.91 -2.77
C GLU A 130 -2.28 24.67 -3.63
N LYS A 131 -3.57 24.33 -3.69
CA LYS A 131 -4.23 23.41 -4.65
C LYS A 131 -3.27 22.35 -5.24
N LEU A 132 -3.06 21.23 -4.53
CA LEU A 132 -2.15 20.16 -4.98
C LEU A 132 -2.33 19.89 -6.48
N LYS A 133 -1.26 20.08 -7.25
CA LYS A 133 -1.26 19.85 -8.70
C LYS A 133 -1.24 18.35 -8.97
N ILE A 134 -1.81 17.90 -10.08
CA ILE A 134 -1.72 16.49 -10.48
C ILE A 134 -0.31 16.24 -11.00
N GLY A 135 0.41 15.34 -10.34
CA GLY A 135 1.72 14.84 -10.79
C GLY A 135 1.58 13.67 -11.76
N ILE A 136 2.55 13.50 -12.65
CA ILE A 136 2.70 12.30 -13.48
C ILE A 136 4.12 11.78 -13.32
N GLN A 137 4.26 10.48 -13.12
CA GLN A 137 5.53 9.76 -13.12
C GLN A 137 5.47 8.68 -14.19
N VAL A 138 6.51 8.61 -15.03
CA VAL A 138 6.63 7.60 -16.08
C VAL A 138 7.91 6.79 -15.84
N ASN A 139 7.80 5.47 -15.65
CA ASN A 139 8.94 4.57 -15.41
C ASN A 139 9.86 5.03 -14.28
N GLY A 140 9.30 5.38 -13.12
CA GLY A 140 10.09 5.90 -12.00
C GLY A 140 10.50 7.39 -12.10
N GLU A 141 10.38 8.03 -13.26
CA GLU A 141 10.79 9.42 -13.46
C GLU A 141 9.60 10.39 -13.39
N ALA A 142 9.69 11.40 -12.51
CA ALA A 142 8.70 12.48 -12.46
C ALA A 142 8.71 13.28 -13.78
N LEU A 143 7.55 13.41 -14.41
CA LEU A 143 7.37 14.13 -15.65
C LEU A 143 6.94 15.57 -15.37
N GLN A 144 7.79 16.53 -15.74
CA GLN A 144 7.43 17.94 -15.69
C GLN A 144 6.53 18.30 -16.88
N LEU A 145 5.30 18.71 -16.59
CA LEU A 145 4.34 19.14 -17.61
C LEU A 145 4.37 20.66 -17.75
N ASP A 146 4.23 21.15 -19.00
CA ASP A 146 4.07 22.57 -19.29
C ASP A 146 2.65 23.08 -18.97
N VAL A 147 1.67 22.16 -18.92
CA VAL A 147 0.27 22.42 -18.58
C VAL A 147 -0.26 21.33 -17.65
N GLU A 148 -1.05 21.72 -16.65
CA GLU A 148 -1.61 20.78 -15.67
C GLU A 148 -2.64 19.82 -16.30
N PRO A 149 -2.64 18.54 -15.91
CA PRO A 149 -3.71 17.60 -16.28
C PRO A 149 -5.07 18.09 -15.74
N ILE A 150 -6.14 17.75 -16.45
CA ILE A 150 -7.51 18.09 -16.05
C ILE A 150 -8.28 16.82 -15.71
N ILE A 151 -9.23 16.92 -14.78
CA ILE A 151 -10.16 15.83 -14.45
C ILE A 151 -11.51 16.17 -15.08
N GLU A 152 -12.00 15.29 -15.94
CA GLU A 152 -13.35 15.34 -16.53
C GLU A 152 -13.99 13.96 -16.36
N ASN A 153 -15.18 13.89 -15.78
CA ASN A 153 -15.91 12.63 -15.52
C ASN A 153 -15.07 11.54 -14.81
N ASP A 154 -14.37 11.91 -13.73
CA ASP A 154 -13.49 11.01 -12.97
C ASP A 154 -12.39 10.35 -13.83
N ARG A 155 -11.99 11.02 -14.92
CA ARG A 155 -10.88 10.62 -15.78
C ARG A 155 -9.87 11.76 -15.89
N THR A 156 -8.60 11.41 -15.73
CA THR A 156 -7.50 12.35 -15.93
C THR A 156 -7.20 12.46 -17.42
N LEU A 157 -7.41 13.64 -17.98
CA LEU A 157 -6.92 14.02 -19.28
C LEU A 157 -5.53 14.63 -19.14
N VAL A 158 -4.59 14.11 -19.94
CA VAL A 158 -3.19 14.53 -19.91
C VAL A 158 -2.86 15.33 -21.16
N PRO A 159 -1.97 16.34 -21.05
CA PRO A 159 -1.47 17.04 -22.23
C PRO A 159 -0.72 16.06 -23.13
N LEU A 160 -1.10 16.06 -24.41
CA LEU A 160 -0.82 15.03 -25.39
C LEU A 160 0.63 14.53 -25.47
N ARG A 161 1.63 15.43 -25.44
CA ARG A 161 2.99 15.10 -25.90
C ARG A 161 3.89 14.51 -24.82
N GLY A 162 3.82 15.02 -23.59
CA GLY A 162 4.82 14.69 -22.56
C GLY A 162 4.82 13.22 -22.13
N VAL A 163 3.64 12.62 -22.00
CA VAL A 163 3.51 11.22 -21.55
C VAL A 163 3.81 10.24 -22.68
N MET A 164 3.30 10.51 -23.88
CA MET A 164 3.34 9.56 -25.00
C MET A 164 4.73 9.38 -25.58
N GLU A 165 5.52 10.46 -25.65
CA GLU A 165 6.92 10.38 -26.08
C GLU A 165 7.77 9.56 -25.11
N LYS A 166 7.52 9.68 -23.80
CA LYS A 166 8.20 8.86 -22.76
C LYS A 166 7.84 7.38 -22.85
N LEU A 167 6.68 7.04 -23.41
CA LEU A 167 6.26 5.66 -23.70
C LEU A 167 6.74 5.17 -25.08
N GLY A 168 7.62 5.91 -25.76
CA GLY A 168 8.18 5.52 -27.06
C GLY A 168 7.22 5.68 -28.23
N ALA A 169 6.09 6.38 -28.05
CA ALA A 169 5.14 6.65 -29.12
C ALA A 169 5.44 7.99 -29.82
N LYS A 170 5.31 8.00 -31.14
CA LYS A 170 5.27 9.23 -31.94
C LYS A 170 3.86 9.79 -31.93
N VAL A 171 3.74 11.10 -31.81
CA VAL A 171 2.44 11.79 -31.84
C VAL A 171 2.39 12.82 -32.97
N ASP A 172 1.39 12.71 -33.82
CA ASP A 172 1.08 13.64 -34.91
C ASP A 172 -0.33 14.24 -34.73
N TRP A 173 -0.51 15.48 -35.20
CA TRP A 173 -1.78 16.21 -35.19
C TRP A 173 -2.15 16.64 -36.60
N ASP A 174 -3.32 16.23 -37.07
CA ASP A 174 -3.94 16.71 -38.30
C ASP A 174 -5.02 17.74 -37.97
N GLU A 175 -4.74 19.00 -38.29
CA GLU A 175 -5.66 20.12 -38.04
C GLU A 175 -6.94 20.06 -38.88
N GLN A 176 -6.86 19.59 -40.13
CA GLN A 176 -8.02 19.54 -41.03
C GLN A 176 -9.02 18.48 -40.57
N GLN A 177 -8.52 17.34 -40.11
CA GLN A 177 -9.35 16.24 -39.63
C GLN A 177 -9.66 16.31 -38.14
N ARG A 178 -9.04 17.27 -37.42
CA ARG A 178 -9.04 17.34 -35.96
C ARG A 178 -8.65 16.00 -35.32
N LEU A 179 -7.62 15.36 -35.87
CA LEU A 179 -7.20 14.00 -35.55
C LEU A 179 -5.84 13.99 -34.86
N VAL A 180 -5.77 13.37 -33.69
CA VAL A 180 -4.53 12.97 -33.04
C VAL A 180 -4.20 11.55 -33.47
N GLU A 181 -2.99 11.34 -33.97
CA GLU A 181 -2.46 10.02 -34.30
C GLU A 181 -1.26 9.70 -33.42
N ILE A 182 -1.31 8.56 -32.73
CA ILE A 182 -0.29 8.09 -31.80
C ILE A 182 0.22 6.75 -32.32
N THR A 183 1.49 6.67 -32.68
CA THR A 183 2.05 5.53 -33.43
C THR A 183 3.28 4.95 -32.73
N THR A 184 3.31 3.63 -32.61
CA THR A 184 4.50 2.83 -32.28
C THR A 184 4.84 1.90 -33.45
N ASP A 185 5.86 1.06 -33.29
CA ASP A 185 6.18 0.03 -34.28
C ASP A 185 5.06 -1.00 -34.44
N GLU A 186 4.23 -1.23 -33.41
CA GLU A 186 3.22 -2.29 -33.40
C GLU A 186 1.79 -1.81 -33.64
N LEU A 187 1.47 -0.56 -33.31
CA LEU A 187 0.10 -0.05 -33.39
C LEU A 187 -0.01 1.45 -33.65
N THR A 188 -1.20 1.86 -34.09
CA THR A 188 -1.61 3.25 -34.27
C THR A 188 -2.94 3.49 -33.55
N ILE A 189 -3.01 4.53 -32.74
CA ILE A 189 -4.23 5.02 -32.07
C ILE A 189 -4.65 6.32 -32.74
N GLN A 190 -5.90 6.39 -33.19
CA GLN A 190 -6.51 7.55 -33.81
C GLN A 190 -7.63 8.09 -32.91
N LEU A 191 -7.49 9.35 -32.49
CA LEU A 191 -8.43 10.06 -31.63
C LEU A 191 -8.90 11.34 -32.32
N VAL A 192 -10.19 11.41 -32.67
CA VAL A 192 -10.78 12.64 -33.20
C VAL A 192 -11.26 13.49 -32.03
N VAL A 193 -10.96 14.79 -32.06
CA VAL A 193 -11.35 15.70 -30.98
C VAL A 193 -12.87 15.78 -30.88
N ASP A 194 -13.38 15.74 -29.65
CA ASP A 194 -14.79 15.73 -29.27
C ASP A 194 -15.59 14.46 -29.60
N GLU A 195 -14.98 13.46 -30.23
CA GLU A 195 -15.60 12.15 -30.45
C GLU A 195 -15.37 11.21 -29.24
N ASP A 196 -16.39 10.41 -28.90
CA ASP A 196 -16.34 9.45 -27.79
C ASP A 196 -15.79 8.08 -28.21
N THR A 197 -15.10 8.01 -29.34
CA THR A 197 -14.49 6.77 -29.84
C THR A 197 -13.04 6.97 -30.24
N ALA A 198 -12.25 5.91 -30.02
CA ALA A 198 -10.89 5.77 -30.49
C ALA A 198 -10.83 4.64 -31.51
N LYS A 199 -10.03 4.82 -32.57
CA LYS A 199 -9.71 3.74 -33.51
C LYS A 199 -8.30 3.24 -33.24
N VAL A 200 -8.17 1.95 -32.94
CA VAL A 200 -6.90 1.28 -32.64
C VAL A 200 -6.58 0.32 -33.77
N ILE A 201 -5.43 0.50 -34.40
CA ILE A 201 -4.95 -0.28 -35.54
C ILE A 201 -3.70 -1.03 -35.07
N LYS A 202 -3.77 -2.35 -34.96
CA LYS A 202 -2.65 -3.21 -34.50
C LYS A 202 -2.13 -4.06 -35.65
N LYS A 203 -0.81 -4.23 -35.75
CA LYS A 203 -0.20 -5.21 -36.66
C LYS A 203 -0.41 -6.62 -36.10
N ILE A 204 -0.77 -7.57 -36.96
CA ILE A 204 -0.84 -9.00 -36.64
C ILE A 204 0.38 -9.64 -37.31
N ASP A 205 1.36 -10.05 -36.50
CA ASP A 205 2.58 -10.77 -36.89
C ASP A 205 3.41 -10.13 -38.03
N GLU A 206 4.42 -10.85 -38.54
CA GLU A 206 5.26 -10.43 -39.68
C GLU A 206 4.50 -10.41 -41.03
N THR A 207 3.23 -10.84 -41.06
CA THR A 207 2.43 -11.05 -42.28
C THR A 207 1.74 -9.79 -42.81
N SER A 208 1.92 -8.63 -42.16
CA SER A 208 1.36 -7.32 -42.56
C SER A 208 -0.17 -7.21 -42.51
N GLU A 209 -0.87 -8.13 -41.86
CA GLU A 209 -2.31 -8.00 -41.62
C GLU A 209 -2.58 -6.99 -40.48
N LEU A 210 -3.63 -6.17 -40.63
CA LEU A 210 -3.98 -5.14 -39.65
C LEU A 210 -5.31 -5.47 -38.98
N ARG A 211 -5.33 -5.48 -37.64
CA ARG A 211 -6.56 -5.51 -36.84
C ARG A 211 -6.99 -4.08 -36.56
N VAL A 212 -8.22 -3.74 -36.93
CA VAL A 212 -8.81 -2.43 -36.65
C VAL A 212 -9.93 -2.61 -35.63
N GLU A 213 -9.84 -1.89 -34.52
CA GLU A 213 -10.83 -1.86 -33.45
C GLU A 213 -11.33 -0.44 -33.24
N THR A 214 -12.62 -0.30 -32.90
CA THR A 214 -13.20 0.97 -32.46
C THR A 214 -13.62 0.80 -31.00
N ILE A 215 -13.04 1.62 -30.13
CA ILE A 215 -13.20 1.54 -28.68
C ILE A 215 -13.96 2.77 -28.23
N LYS A 216 -14.98 2.58 -27.39
CA LYS A 216 -15.69 3.69 -26.75
C LYS A 216 -14.86 4.26 -25.59
N LEU A 217 -14.75 5.57 -25.54
CA LEU A 217 -14.03 6.32 -24.52
C LEU A 217 -14.99 6.79 -23.41
N ASP A 218 -14.51 6.76 -22.17
CA ASP A 218 -15.23 7.35 -21.04
C ASP A 218 -15.21 8.88 -21.07
N VAL A 219 -14.13 9.44 -21.63
CA VAL A 219 -13.94 10.87 -21.84
C VAL A 219 -13.34 11.10 -23.24
N PRO A 220 -13.88 12.01 -24.06
CA PRO A 220 -13.31 12.34 -25.36
C PRO A 220 -11.95 13.04 -25.26
N THR A 221 -11.24 13.09 -26.38
CA THR A 221 -10.12 14.03 -26.55
C THR A 221 -10.65 15.46 -26.62
N ARG A 222 -10.01 16.40 -25.93
CA ARG A 222 -10.42 17.81 -25.83
C ARG A 222 -9.35 18.76 -26.32
N ILE A 223 -9.79 19.93 -26.78
CA ILE A 223 -8.92 21.10 -26.91
C ILE A 223 -9.32 22.10 -25.82
N VAL A 224 -8.41 22.41 -24.92
CA VAL A 224 -8.57 23.41 -23.85
C VAL A 224 -7.41 24.39 -23.96
N ASP A 225 -7.69 25.69 -24.05
CA ASP A 225 -6.67 26.75 -24.17
C ASP A 225 -5.58 26.45 -25.23
N SER A 226 -6.01 26.02 -26.41
CA SER A 226 -5.13 25.64 -27.54
C SER A 226 -4.16 24.48 -27.25
N ARG A 227 -4.47 23.65 -26.26
CA ARG A 227 -3.77 22.40 -25.95
C ARG A 227 -4.68 21.21 -26.13
N ILE A 228 -4.13 20.14 -26.67
CA ILE A 228 -4.84 18.88 -26.85
C ILE A 228 -4.64 18.02 -25.60
N PHE A 229 -5.77 17.58 -25.05
CA PHE A 229 -5.89 16.76 -23.86
C PHE A 229 -6.49 15.41 -24.25
N ILE A 230 -5.78 14.32 -23.96
CA ILE A 230 -6.20 12.96 -24.31
C ILE A 230 -6.51 12.12 -23.07
N PRO A 231 -7.33 11.06 -23.20
CA PRO A 231 -7.59 10.12 -22.11
C PRO A 231 -6.32 9.33 -21.74
N GLY A 232 -5.55 9.86 -20.77
CA GLY A 232 -4.18 9.40 -20.52
C GLY A 232 -4.07 7.91 -20.18
N ARG A 233 -4.98 7.42 -19.31
CA ARG A 233 -5.06 6.00 -18.94
C ARG A 233 -5.29 5.10 -20.15
N PHE A 234 -6.33 5.38 -20.94
CA PHE A 234 -6.69 4.58 -22.10
C PHE A 234 -5.52 4.48 -23.08
N VAL A 235 -4.88 5.62 -23.39
CA VAL A 235 -3.78 5.63 -24.35
C VAL A 235 -2.57 4.88 -23.79
N ALA A 236 -2.17 5.14 -22.55
CA ALA A 236 -1.04 4.46 -21.92
C ALA A 236 -1.26 2.94 -21.81
N GLU A 237 -2.44 2.50 -21.37
CA GLU A 237 -2.80 1.07 -21.30
C GLU A 237 -2.86 0.41 -22.70
N THR A 238 -3.33 1.15 -23.72
CA THR A 238 -3.33 0.66 -25.11
C THR A 238 -1.91 0.49 -25.66
N LEU A 239 -0.97 1.33 -25.21
CA LEU A 239 0.47 1.22 -25.50
C LEU A 239 1.17 0.14 -24.65
N GLY A 240 0.44 -0.57 -23.78
CA GLY A 240 0.99 -1.66 -22.96
C GLY A 240 1.54 -1.21 -21.60
N ALA A 241 1.35 0.04 -21.20
CA ALA A 241 1.75 0.52 -19.88
C ALA A 241 0.71 0.17 -18.80
N GLN A 242 1.16 -0.05 -17.57
CA GLN A 242 0.29 -0.08 -16.40
C GLN A 242 0.08 1.35 -15.88
N VAL A 243 -1.13 1.65 -15.39
CA VAL A 243 -1.48 3.00 -14.89
C VAL A 243 -2.10 2.90 -13.51
N ASN A 244 -1.39 3.43 -12.51
CA ASN A 244 -1.87 3.55 -11.13
C ASN A 244 -2.12 5.01 -10.75
N TRP A 245 -3.09 5.24 -9.86
CA TRP A 245 -3.44 6.55 -9.33
C TRP A 245 -3.29 6.55 -7.81
N ASP A 246 -2.45 7.43 -7.30
CA ASP A 246 -2.34 7.71 -5.87
C ASP A 246 -3.13 8.97 -5.53
N GLU A 247 -4.28 8.75 -4.90
CA GLU A 247 -5.19 9.81 -4.47
C GLU A 247 -4.54 10.74 -3.43
N SER A 248 -3.71 10.19 -2.55
CA SER A 248 -3.11 10.94 -1.43
C SER A 248 -2.04 11.91 -1.91
N LEU A 249 -1.21 11.47 -2.87
CA LEU A 249 -0.16 12.27 -3.48
C LEU A 249 -0.64 13.03 -4.73
N ARG A 250 -1.82 12.69 -5.24
CA ARG A 250 -2.37 13.15 -6.52
C ARG A 250 -1.41 12.91 -7.68
N ILE A 251 -0.80 11.72 -7.71
CA ILE A 251 0.18 11.30 -8.74
C ILE A 251 -0.40 10.16 -9.58
N VAL A 252 -0.28 10.29 -10.91
CA VAL A 252 -0.47 9.18 -11.85
C VAL A 252 0.88 8.50 -12.07
N TYR A 253 0.99 7.22 -11.72
CA TYR A 253 2.14 6.37 -12.06
C TYR A 253 1.84 5.63 -13.36
N ILE A 254 2.77 5.70 -14.32
CA ILE A 254 2.68 5.04 -15.61
C ILE A 254 3.95 4.25 -15.82
N ASP A 255 3.82 2.93 -15.87
CA ASP A 255 4.97 2.04 -16.06
C ASP A 255 4.78 1.32 -17.38
N SER A 256 5.55 1.71 -18.40
CA SER A 256 5.59 0.93 -19.64
C SER A 256 6.12 -0.45 -19.27
N GLN A 257 5.34 -1.51 -19.50
CA GLN A 257 5.83 -2.88 -19.37
C GLN A 257 6.81 -3.23 -20.49
N THR A 258 7.81 -2.38 -20.72
CA THR A 258 9.14 -2.86 -21.03
C THR A 258 9.70 -3.46 -19.74
N THR A 259 9.16 -4.60 -19.31
CA THR A 259 10.11 -5.65 -18.98
C THR A 259 10.83 -5.85 -20.31
N PRO A 260 12.14 -5.60 -20.43
CA PRO A 260 12.88 -6.37 -21.41
C PRO A 260 12.42 -7.81 -21.20
N GLN A 261 12.33 -8.58 -22.27
CA GLN A 261 12.37 -10.02 -22.14
C GLN A 261 13.75 -10.36 -21.53
N THR A 262 13.94 -10.08 -20.24
CA THR A 262 15.03 -10.55 -19.41
C THR A 262 14.84 -12.04 -19.40
N ASP A 263 15.88 -12.77 -19.80
CA ASP A 263 15.90 -14.20 -19.66
C ASP A 263 15.44 -14.56 -18.24
N ILE A 264 14.25 -15.16 -18.14
CA ILE A 264 13.65 -15.52 -16.86
C ILE A 264 14.44 -16.72 -16.36
N ILE A 265 15.07 -16.57 -15.21
CA ILE A 265 15.71 -17.69 -14.53
C ILE A 265 14.68 -18.35 -13.62
N THR A 266 14.75 -19.68 -13.55
CA THR A 266 13.76 -20.47 -12.84
C THR A 266 14.42 -21.20 -11.68
N TYR A 267 13.96 -20.93 -10.46
CA TYR A 267 14.26 -21.74 -9.29
C TYR A 267 13.20 -22.82 -9.11
N GLU A 268 13.57 -24.11 -9.16
CA GLU A 268 12.65 -25.21 -8.86
C GLU A 268 12.96 -25.81 -7.50
N ASN A 269 12.02 -25.70 -6.56
CA ASN A 269 12.09 -26.41 -5.28
C ASN A 269 11.28 -27.72 -5.37
N LYS A 270 11.99 -28.83 -5.57
CA LYS A 270 11.39 -30.17 -5.65
C LYS A 270 10.93 -30.72 -4.30
N GLN A 271 11.46 -30.21 -3.19
CA GLN A 271 11.12 -30.70 -1.85
C GLN A 271 9.71 -30.25 -1.44
N TYR A 272 9.36 -29.00 -1.71
CA TYR A 272 8.07 -28.43 -1.33
C TYR A 272 7.12 -28.24 -2.51
N GLY A 273 7.61 -28.41 -3.75
CA GLY A 273 6.78 -28.44 -4.95
C GLY A 273 6.37 -27.04 -5.40
N PHE A 274 7.33 -26.22 -5.79
CA PHE A 274 7.06 -24.95 -6.48
C PHE A 274 8.19 -24.56 -7.44
N ILE A 275 7.84 -23.71 -8.39
CA ILE A 275 8.76 -22.94 -9.22
C ILE A 275 8.70 -21.48 -8.79
N PHE A 276 9.82 -20.79 -8.82
CA PHE A 276 9.91 -19.34 -8.64
C PHE A 276 10.66 -18.72 -9.84
N SER A 277 10.03 -17.76 -10.50
CA SER A 277 10.61 -17.00 -11.61
C SER A 277 11.36 -15.78 -11.09
N LEU A 278 12.58 -15.56 -11.56
CA LEU A 278 13.39 -14.39 -11.23
C LEU A 278 13.90 -13.73 -12.53
N PRO A 279 14.20 -12.43 -12.50
CA PRO A 279 14.83 -11.76 -13.63
C PRO A 279 16.31 -12.15 -13.76
N GLU A 280 16.91 -11.88 -14.92
CA GLU A 280 18.32 -12.18 -15.21
C GLU A 280 19.29 -11.53 -14.21
N SER A 281 18.94 -10.38 -13.61
CA SER A 281 19.75 -9.71 -12.58
C SER A 281 19.98 -10.58 -11.34
N TRP A 282 19.13 -11.59 -11.11
CA TRP A 282 19.27 -12.54 -10.01
C TRP A 282 20.10 -13.77 -10.40
N GLN A 283 20.72 -13.79 -11.58
CA GLN A 283 21.62 -14.86 -11.99
C GLN A 283 22.74 -15.03 -10.96
N GLY A 284 22.84 -16.22 -10.38
CA GLY A 284 23.78 -16.50 -9.28
C GLY A 284 23.20 -16.30 -7.87
N TYR A 285 21.88 -16.17 -7.73
CA TYR A 285 21.21 -16.18 -6.43
C TYR A 285 21.62 -17.38 -5.56
N GLN A 286 21.51 -17.21 -4.25
CA GLN A 286 21.75 -18.27 -3.28
C GLN A 286 20.46 -18.64 -2.57
N ILE A 287 20.32 -19.90 -2.16
CA ILE A 287 19.21 -20.35 -1.31
C ILE A 287 19.73 -20.47 0.11
N VAL A 288 19.16 -19.70 1.03
CA VAL A 288 19.46 -19.76 2.45
C VAL A 288 18.24 -20.30 3.17
N MET A 289 18.45 -21.36 3.95
CA MET A 289 17.38 -21.97 4.75
C MET A 289 17.50 -21.50 6.19
N ASP A 290 16.37 -21.11 6.75
CA ASP A 290 16.17 -20.83 8.16
C ASP A 290 14.83 -21.46 8.59
N LYS A 291 14.35 -21.09 9.78
CA LYS A 291 13.06 -21.49 10.31
C LYS A 291 12.25 -20.28 10.74
N TRP A 292 10.95 -20.34 10.52
CA TRP A 292 10.01 -19.48 11.23
C TRP A 292 9.58 -20.15 12.53
N GLU A 293 9.22 -19.35 13.53
CA GLU A 293 8.75 -19.80 14.83
C GLU A 293 7.37 -19.21 15.11
N GLY A 294 6.41 -20.10 15.42
CA GLY A 294 5.09 -19.74 15.90
C GLY A 294 5.08 -19.64 17.42
N LYS A 295 4.67 -18.50 17.95
CA LYS A 295 4.59 -18.23 19.38
C LYS A 295 3.15 -18.25 19.87
N ALA A 296 2.94 -18.79 21.07
CA ALA A 296 1.66 -18.74 21.74
C ALA A 296 1.20 -17.28 21.92
N ILE A 297 -0.10 -17.06 21.80
CA ILE A 297 -0.72 -15.76 22.07
C ILE A 297 -1.00 -15.66 23.58
N ASP A 298 0.06 -15.75 24.38
CA ASP A 298 0.04 -15.61 25.83
C ASP A 298 1.21 -14.73 26.30
N GLU A 299 1.20 -14.35 27.57
CA GLU A 299 2.20 -13.44 28.17
C GLU A 299 3.64 -13.96 28.10
N ASN A 300 3.83 -15.27 27.89
CA ASN A 300 5.16 -15.90 27.85
C ASN A 300 5.71 -16.07 26.43
N ALA A 301 4.89 -15.86 25.40
CA ALA A 301 5.24 -15.94 23.97
C ALA A 301 6.08 -17.18 23.62
N LYS A 302 5.76 -18.32 24.25
CA LYS A 302 6.53 -19.56 24.10
C LYS A 302 6.40 -20.06 22.66
N ILE A 303 7.50 -20.55 22.10
CA ILE A 303 7.48 -21.22 20.79
C ILE A 303 6.64 -22.50 20.92
N VAL A 304 5.57 -22.57 20.15
CA VAL A 304 4.63 -23.69 20.09
C VAL A 304 4.68 -24.42 18.75
N GLU A 305 5.13 -23.75 17.70
CA GLU A 305 5.19 -24.31 16.35
C GLU A 305 6.43 -23.77 15.61
N SER A 306 6.86 -24.45 14.55
CA SER A 306 7.92 -23.95 13.68
C SER A 306 7.84 -24.59 12.30
N GLY A 307 8.45 -23.95 11.31
CA GLY A 307 8.56 -24.52 9.98
C GLY A 307 9.63 -23.86 9.13
N PRO A 308 9.80 -24.31 7.88
CA PRO A 308 10.87 -23.86 7.02
C PRO A 308 10.65 -22.41 6.55
N LEU A 309 11.70 -21.59 6.64
CA LEU A 309 11.79 -20.29 5.99
C LEU A 309 12.89 -20.37 4.93
N LEU A 310 12.52 -20.24 3.67
CA LEU A 310 13.45 -20.19 2.56
C LEU A 310 13.71 -18.73 2.19
N MET A 311 14.97 -18.36 1.98
CA MET A 311 15.35 -17.04 1.49
C MET A 311 16.07 -17.20 0.15
N ILE A 312 15.52 -16.61 -0.91
CA ILE A 312 16.26 -16.42 -2.17
C ILE A 312 17.09 -15.16 -1.98
N ARG A 313 18.40 -15.33 -1.91
CA ARG A 313 19.36 -14.28 -1.62
C ARG A 313 19.94 -13.69 -2.88
N HIS A 314 19.89 -12.37 -2.96
CA HIS A 314 20.40 -11.60 -4.09
C HIS A 314 21.90 -11.89 -4.33
N PRO A 315 22.38 -12.02 -5.58
CA PRO A 315 23.78 -12.37 -5.89
C PRO A 315 24.80 -11.36 -5.35
N GLU A 316 24.43 -10.08 -5.27
CA GLU A 316 25.28 -9.02 -4.70
C GLU A 316 25.18 -8.87 -3.17
N TRP A 317 24.42 -9.73 -2.49
CA TRP A 317 24.29 -9.67 -1.03
C TRP A 317 25.64 -9.94 -0.36
N THR A 318 26.02 -9.09 0.59
CA THR A 318 27.20 -9.28 1.47
C THR A 318 26.88 -8.82 2.89
N ALA A 319 27.74 -9.15 3.86
CA ALA A 319 27.56 -8.69 5.24
C ALA A 319 27.68 -7.16 5.36
N GLU A 320 28.47 -6.55 4.49
CA GLU A 320 28.70 -5.11 4.42
C GLU A 320 27.65 -4.38 3.54
N ASN A 321 27.03 -5.09 2.60
CA ASN A 321 25.95 -4.59 1.73
C ASN A 321 24.75 -5.54 1.80
N VAL A 322 23.95 -5.40 2.86
CA VAL A 322 22.75 -6.19 3.07
C VAL A 322 21.68 -5.75 2.09
N ARG A 323 21.29 -6.67 1.20
CA ARG A 323 20.16 -6.50 0.28
C ARG A 323 18.94 -7.27 0.75
N GLN A 324 17.75 -6.89 0.28
CA GLN A 324 16.51 -7.61 0.55
C GLN A 324 16.59 -9.03 -0.05
N ASP A 325 16.51 -10.05 0.80
CA ASP A 325 16.24 -11.42 0.34
C ASP A 325 14.73 -11.55 0.00
N ILE A 326 14.35 -12.54 -0.82
CA ILE A 326 12.94 -12.92 -1.03
C ILE A 326 12.59 -14.06 -0.05
N PRO A 327 11.88 -13.78 1.05
CA PRO A 327 11.54 -14.79 2.03
C PRO A 327 10.27 -15.55 1.66
N ILE A 328 10.30 -16.87 1.74
CA ILE A 328 9.18 -17.77 1.51
C ILE A 328 9.03 -18.65 2.75
N MET A 329 8.03 -18.34 3.56
CA MET A 329 7.57 -19.21 4.65
C MET A 329 6.80 -20.38 4.04
N ILE A 330 7.14 -21.59 4.48
CA ILE A 330 6.46 -22.80 4.04
C ILE A 330 5.66 -23.34 5.21
N PHE A 331 4.34 -23.46 5.00
CA PHE A 331 3.40 -24.00 5.97
C PHE A 331 2.80 -25.29 5.44
N THR A 332 2.56 -26.26 6.31
CA THR A 332 1.55 -27.30 6.01
C THR A 332 0.16 -26.66 5.97
N LEU A 333 -0.80 -27.29 5.28
CA LEU A 333 -2.19 -26.81 5.28
C LEU A 333 -2.76 -26.63 6.70
N GLY A 334 -2.40 -27.52 7.63
CA GLY A 334 -2.81 -27.44 9.03
C GLY A 334 -2.20 -26.24 9.77
N GLN A 335 -0.89 -26.03 9.62
CA GLN A 335 -0.21 -24.88 10.23
C GLN A 335 -0.76 -23.55 9.67
N TRP A 336 -1.02 -23.46 8.36
CA TRP A 336 -1.61 -22.26 7.76
C TRP A 336 -2.97 -21.95 8.37
N ASN A 337 -3.86 -22.95 8.46
CA ASN A 337 -5.18 -22.76 9.07
C ASN A 337 -5.07 -22.34 10.54
N ALA A 338 -4.13 -22.91 11.30
CA ALA A 338 -3.90 -22.53 12.69
C ALA A 338 -3.41 -21.07 12.83
N VAL A 339 -2.55 -20.59 11.93
CA VAL A 339 -2.14 -19.17 11.86
C VAL A 339 -3.33 -18.27 11.54
N GLN A 340 -4.15 -18.62 10.54
CA GLN A 340 -5.33 -17.82 10.16
C GLN A 340 -6.40 -17.79 11.27
N ASN A 341 -6.49 -18.86 12.06
CA ASN A 341 -7.38 -18.96 13.22
C ASN A 341 -6.79 -18.31 14.49
N HIS A 342 -5.62 -17.67 14.41
CA HIS A 342 -4.94 -17.04 15.54
C HIS A 342 -4.66 -18.02 16.69
N GLU A 343 -4.34 -19.28 16.38
CA GLU A 343 -3.92 -20.26 17.39
C GLU A 343 -2.48 -20.00 17.85
N PHE A 344 -1.65 -19.43 16.98
CA PHE A 344 -0.31 -18.91 17.29
C PHE A 344 0.07 -17.79 16.30
N ALA A 345 1.03 -16.96 16.70
CA ALA A 345 1.52 -15.86 15.87
C ALA A 345 2.94 -16.16 15.35
N VAL A 346 3.17 -15.93 14.06
CA VAL A 346 4.49 -16.07 13.41
C VAL A 346 5.23 -14.74 13.23
N SER A 347 4.59 -13.64 13.65
CA SER A 347 5.15 -12.30 13.66
C SER A 347 4.56 -11.52 14.83
N ALA A 348 5.28 -10.49 15.28
CA ALA A 348 4.75 -9.51 16.22
C ALA A 348 3.93 -8.40 15.51
N ALA A 349 3.90 -8.43 14.17
CA ALA A 349 3.11 -7.49 13.39
C ALA A 349 1.60 -7.74 13.59
N PRO A 350 0.77 -6.69 13.53
CA PRO A 350 -0.69 -6.82 13.60
C PRO A 350 -1.32 -7.51 12.39
N ILE A 351 -0.53 -7.68 11.33
CA ILE A 351 -0.92 -8.37 10.11
C ILE A 351 -0.20 -9.72 10.04
N GLY A 352 -0.91 -10.74 9.57
CA GLY A 352 -0.36 -12.07 9.37
C GLY A 352 0.51 -12.17 8.11
N PRO A 353 1.14 -13.34 7.88
CA PRO A 353 1.81 -13.62 6.60
C PRO A 353 0.80 -13.59 5.45
N SER A 354 1.23 -13.17 4.26
CA SER A 354 0.42 -13.14 3.03
C SER A 354 0.72 -14.35 2.14
N GLU A 355 -0.31 -14.96 1.58
CA GLU A 355 -0.15 -16.13 0.72
C GLU A 355 0.39 -15.75 -0.66
N LEU A 356 1.42 -16.47 -1.12
CA LEU A 356 1.95 -16.41 -2.49
C LEU A 356 1.37 -17.50 -3.39
N GLY A 357 0.98 -18.63 -2.80
CA GLY A 357 0.39 -19.75 -3.52
C GLY A 357 0.38 -21.01 -2.67
N ARG A 358 -0.25 -22.07 -3.18
CA ARG A 358 -0.35 -23.35 -2.45
C ARG A 358 -0.44 -24.54 -3.39
N ASN A 359 -0.03 -25.71 -2.90
CA ASN A 359 -0.27 -27.00 -3.54
C ASN A 359 -1.10 -27.92 -2.62
N ASN A 360 -1.14 -29.21 -2.93
CA ASN A 360 -1.88 -30.23 -2.17
C ASN A 360 -1.33 -30.50 -0.75
N GLN A 361 -0.14 -30.01 -0.41
CA GLN A 361 0.51 -30.27 0.89
C GLN A 361 0.90 -29.00 1.65
N TYR A 362 1.26 -27.94 0.93
CA TYR A 362 1.88 -26.74 1.50
C TYR A 362 1.24 -25.44 1.02
N VAL A 363 1.34 -24.42 1.87
CA VAL A 363 1.09 -23.01 1.54
C VAL A 363 2.44 -22.29 1.59
N PHE A 364 2.71 -21.48 0.57
CA PHE A 364 3.87 -20.61 0.46
C PHE A 364 3.41 -19.19 0.77
N ALA A 365 4.10 -18.51 1.67
CA ALA A 365 3.68 -17.20 2.14
C ALA A 365 4.86 -16.26 2.42
N LEU A 366 4.63 -14.97 2.28
CA LEU A 366 5.56 -13.93 2.71
C LEU A 366 5.38 -13.68 4.21
N PRO A 367 6.46 -13.46 4.97
CA PRO A 367 6.36 -12.91 6.31
C PRO A 367 5.65 -11.56 6.30
N ALA A 368 4.89 -11.30 7.35
CA ALA A 368 4.33 -9.97 7.60
C ALA A 368 5.45 -8.92 7.63
N ARG A 369 5.28 -7.82 6.88
CA ARG A 369 6.22 -6.68 6.89
C ARG A 369 7.67 -7.06 6.53
N TYR A 370 7.86 -8.01 5.63
CA TYR A 370 9.19 -8.53 5.28
C TYR A 370 10.19 -7.49 4.76
N ASN A 371 9.70 -6.37 4.22
CA ASN A 371 10.47 -5.24 3.69
C ASN A 371 10.41 -3.97 4.56
N PHE A 372 9.89 -4.03 5.79
CA PHE A 372 9.62 -2.85 6.61
C PHE A 372 10.85 -2.00 6.97
N ALA A 373 12.05 -2.60 6.90
CA ALA A 373 13.30 -1.89 7.11
C ALA A 373 13.79 -1.15 5.85
N PHE A 374 13.07 -1.25 4.73
CA PHE A 374 13.44 -0.73 3.41
C PHE A 374 14.91 -0.98 3.05
N PRO A 375 15.42 -2.22 3.18
CA PRO A 375 16.82 -2.51 2.86
C PRO A 375 17.06 -2.33 1.36
N THR A 376 18.33 -2.12 0.98
CA THR A 376 18.72 -1.95 -0.41
C THR A 376 18.13 -3.05 -1.30
N GLY A 377 17.45 -2.66 -2.38
CA GLY A 377 16.82 -3.58 -3.33
C GLY A 377 15.44 -4.11 -2.91
N TYR A 378 14.78 -3.49 -1.93
CA TYR A 378 13.41 -3.89 -1.57
C TYR A 378 12.40 -3.60 -2.68
N GLU A 379 12.58 -2.51 -3.44
CA GLU A 379 11.72 -2.17 -4.58
C GLU A 379 11.83 -3.22 -5.69
N GLU A 380 13.05 -3.67 -5.98
CA GLU A 380 13.30 -4.76 -6.93
C GLU A 380 12.59 -6.05 -6.50
N VAL A 381 12.60 -6.37 -5.20
CA VAL A 381 11.90 -7.55 -4.67
C VAL A 381 10.38 -7.39 -4.75
N GLU A 382 9.86 -6.20 -4.48
CA GLU A 382 8.43 -5.89 -4.66
C GLU A 382 8.01 -6.05 -6.12
N ASP A 383 8.79 -5.52 -7.08
CA ASP A 383 8.52 -5.68 -8.51
C ASP A 383 8.49 -7.15 -8.93
N ILE A 384 9.43 -7.96 -8.42
CA ILE A 384 9.44 -9.41 -8.64
C ILE A 384 8.17 -10.05 -8.07
N LEU A 385 7.77 -9.72 -6.84
CA LEU A 385 6.62 -10.33 -6.19
C LEU A 385 5.29 -9.90 -6.82
N ASN A 386 5.19 -8.67 -7.31
CA ASN A 386 4.04 -8.15 -8.05
C ASN A 386 3.87 -8.81 -9.43
N SER A 387 4.88 -9.53 -9.93
CA SER A 387 4.80 -10.29 -11.19
C SER A 387 4.23 -11.71 -11.04
N ASP A 388 3.69 -12.05 -9.86
CA ASP A 388 3.21 -13.39 -9.50
C ASP A 388 4.25 -14.50 -9.80
N PRO A 389 5.46 -14.42 -9.21
CA PRO A 389 6.61 -15.23 -9.63
C PRO A 389 6.53 -16.70 -9.17
N LEU A 390 5.64 -17.04 -8.25
CA LEU A 390 5.56 -18.36 -7.64
C LEU A 390 4.50 -19.23 -8.32
N GLN A 391 4.92 -20.38 -8.84
CA GLN A 391 4.05 -21.39 -9.46
C GLN A 391 4.06 -22.69 -8.65
N PRO A 392 2.99 -23.01 -7.91
CA PRO A 392 2.89 -24.25 -7.16
C PRO A 392 2.87 -25.48 -8.07
N LYS A 393 3.52 -26.56 -7.63
CA LYS A 393 3.45 -27.90 -8.25
C LYS A 393 2.88 -28.89 -7.24
N ASN A 394 1.98 -29.75 -7.70
CA ASN A 394 1.52 -30.86 -6.89
C ASN A 394 2.66 -31.87 -6.69
N LEU A 395 2.78 -32.34 -5.45
CA LEU A 395 3.71 -33.39 -5.03
C LEU A 395 3.05 -34.76 -5.05
#